data_AF-A0A6B3E5J7-F1
#
_entry.id   AF-A0A6B3E5J7-F1
#
_cell.length_a   1.000
_cell.length_b   1.000
_cell.length_c   1.000
_cell.angle_alpha   90.00
_cell.angle_beta   90.00
_cell.angle_gamma   90.00
#
_symmetry.space_group_name_H-M   'P 1'
#
loop_
_entity.id
_entity.type
_entity.pdbx_description
1 polymer ?
#
loop_
_entity_poly.entity_id
_entity_poly.type
_entity_poly.pdbx_seq_one_letter_code
_entity_poly.pdbx_strand_id
1 'polypeptide(L)' 'STLAQKAGSANVLAGVFADPSSQRVYPNGDLAAAILGWVNAEGKGGGGIEQMLEKQLAGKNGKIRYAQSG' A
#
# COMPACT_ATOMS: atom_id res chain seq x y z
N SER A 1 34.42 27.91 28.63
CA SER A 1 34.10 26.53 29.01
C SER A 1 33.07 26.00 28.02
N THR A 2 33.50 25.60 26.83
CA THR A 2 33.78 24.19 26.43
C THR A 2 32.52 23.36 26.21
N LEU A 3 32.26 23.14 24.91
CA LEU A 3 31.88 21.87 24.28
C LEU A 3 30.65 21.12 24.82
N ALA A 4 29.56 21.19 24.06
CA ALA A 4 28.73 20.01 23.80
C ALA A 4 28.07 20.15 22.42
N GLN A 5 28.85 19.85 21.39
CA GLN A 5 28.35 19.62 20.04
C GLN A 5 27.46 18.36 20.09
N LYS A 6 26.14 18.53 19.99
CA LYS A 6 25.20 17.42 19.86
C LYS A 6 25.45 16.77 18.50
N ALA A 7 26.28 15.72 18.49
CA ALA A 7 26.45 14.85 17.34
C ALA A 7 25.06 14.40 16.87
N GLY A 8 24.72 14.73 15.64
CA GLY A 8 23.41 14.44 15.05
C GLY A 8 23.12 12.95 15.14
N SER A 9 22.05 12.61 15.86
CA SER A 9 21.52 11.25 15.90
C SER A 9 21.09 10.88 14.48
N ALA A 10 21.82 9.98 13.83
CA ALA A 10 21.44 9.41 12.55
C ALA A 10 19.99 8.89 12.63
N ASN A 11 19.17 9.22 11.64
CA ASN A 11 17.79 8.74 11.58
C ASN A 11 17.82 7.21 11.41
N VAL A 12 17.26 6.48 12.37
CA VAL A 12 17.25 5.00 12.36
C VAL A 12 16.46 4.39 11.19
N LEU A 13 15.71 5.22 10.46
CA LEU A 13 14.97 4.84 9.27
C LEU A 13 15.74 5.18 7.98
N ALA A 14 17.00 5.63 8.06
CA ALA A 14 17.83 5.83 6.88
C ALA A 14 17.97 4.51 6.11
N GLY A 15 17.34 4.43 4.93
CA GLY A 15 17.26 3.22 4.10
C GLY A 15 15.90 2.51 4.12
N VAL A 16 14.95 2.94 4.94
CA VAL A 16 13.56 2.46 4.93
C VAL A 16 12.72 3.38 4.05
N PHE A 17 12.06 2.79 3.04
CA PHE A 17 11.19 3.51 2.11
C PHE A 17 9.76 2.97 2.19
N ALA A 18 8.79 3.87 2.02
CA ALA A 18 7.39 3.50 1.88
C ALA A 18 7.02 3.45 0.39
N ASP A 19 6.42 2.34 -0.04
CA ASP A 19 5.82 2.22 -1.37
C ASP A 19 4.29 2.41 -1.25
N PRO A 20 3.70 3.43 -1.90
CA PRO A 20 2.25 3.63 -1.85
C PRO A 20 1.48 2.43 -2.40
N SER A 21 0.54 1.90 -1.62
CA SER A 21 -0.35 0.82 -2.03
C SER A 21 -1.82 1.16 -1.70
N SER A 22 -2.74 0.37 -2.26
CA SER A 22 -4.17 0.52 -2.03
C SER A 22 -4.72 -0.66 -1.23
N GLN A 23 -5.61 -0.38 -0.28
CA GLN A 23 -6.28 -1.38 0.55
C GLN A 23 -7.80 -1.25 0.40
N ARG A 24 -8.51 -2.38 0.25
CA ARG A 24 -9.99 -2.41 0.24
C ARG A 24 -10.52 -2.35 1.67
N VAL A 25 -11.58 -1.56 1.88
CA VAL A 25 -12.31 -1.46 3.15
C VAL A 25 -13.78 -1.77 2.89
N TYR A 26 -14.38 -2.64 3.70
CA TYR A 26 -15.79 -3.06 3.59
C TYR A 26 -16.58 -2.63 4.84
N PRO A 27 -17.21 -1.44 4.85
CA PRO A 27 -17.80 -0.85 6.06
C PRO A 27 -18.91 -1.69 6.71
N ASN A 28 -19.61 -2.50 5.90
CA ASN A 28 -20.72 -3.33 6.37
C ASN A 28 -20.29 -4.74 6.81
N GLY A 29 -18.98 -5.00 6.90
CA GLY A 29 -18.40 -6.24 7.41
C GLY A 29 -19.03 -7.49 6.81
N ASP A 30 -19.50 -8.38 7.69
CA ASP A 30 -19.93 -9.73 7.34
C ASP A 30 -21.29 -9.79 6.62
N LEU A 31 -22.10 -8.73 6.67
CA LEU A 31 -23.47 -8.74 6.13
C LEU A 31 -23.52 -9.18 4.66
N ALA A 32 -22.52 -8.74 3.87
CA ALA A 32 -22.42 -9.04 2.44
C ALA A 32 -21.10 -9.74 2.07
N ALA A 33 -20.28 -10.16 3.04
CA ALA A 33 -18.93 -10.66 2.78
C ALA A 33 -18.91 -11.89 1.84
N ALA A 34 -19.88 -12.80 1.97
CA ALA A 34 -19.98 -13.98 1.12
C ALA A 34 -20.30 -13.65 -0.35
N ILE A 35 -21.05 -12.58 -0.61
CA ILE A 35 -21.45 -12.16 -1.95
C ILE A 35 -20.39 -11.23 -2.55
N LEU A 36 -19.97 -10.22 -1.77
CA LEU A 36 -19.02 -9.21 -2.20
C LEU A 36 -17.62 -9.81 -2.40
N GLY A 37 -17.16 -10.63 -1.46
CA GLY A 37 -15.84 -11.23 -1.47
C GLY A 37 -14.75 -10.33 -0.89
N TRP A 38 -13.52 -10.52 -1.38
CA TRP A 38 -12.31 -9.92 -0.83
C TRP A 38 -11.25 -9.71 -1.92
N VAL A 39 -10.19 -8.96 -1.62
CA VAL A 39 -9.00 -8.81 -2.48
C VAL A 39 -7.76 -9.31 -1.76
N ASN A 40 -6.79 -9.84 -2.52
CA ASN A 40 -5.52 -10.32 -1.99
C ASN A 40 -4.49 -9.18 -1.80
N ALA A 41 -3.27 -9.53 -1.35
CA ALA A 41 -2.20 -8.56 -1.10
C ALA A 41 -1.73 -7.83 -2.38
N GLU A 42 -1.96 -8.40 -3.55
CA GLU A 42 -1.67 -7.78 -4.84
C GLU A 42 -2.84 -6.92 -5.36
N GLY A 43 -3.92 -6.78 -4.59
CA GLY A 43 -5.10 -6.00 -4.94
C GLY A 43 -6.07 -6.70 -5.90
N LYS A 44 -5.90 -8.00 -6.15
CA LYS A 44 -6.77 -8.80 -7.04
C LYS A 44 -7.93 -9.43 -6.30
N GLY A 45 -9.10 -9.46 -6.92
CA GLY A 45 -10.28 -10.13 -6.40
C GLY A 45 -10.07 -11.63 -6.14
N GLY A 46 -10.22 -12.04 -4.88
CA GLY A 46 -10.01 -13.41 -4.41
C GLY A 46 -11.29 -14.25 -4.29
N GLY A 47 -12.47 -13.62 -4.33
CA GLY A 47 -13.77 -14.31 -4.34
C GLY A 47 -14.93 -13.34 -4.56
N GLY A 48 -16.14 -13.88 -4.68
CA GLY A 48 -17.38 -13.10 -4.83
C GLY A 48 -17.38 -12.15 -6.03
N ILE A 49 -18.10 -11.05 -5.89
CA ILE A 49 -18.18 -9.98 -6.90
C ILE A 49 -16.80 -9.40 -7.22
N GLU A 50 -15.92 -9.24 -6.22
CA GLU A 50 -14.57 -8.73 -6.42
C GLU A 50 -13.78 -9.55 -7.45
N GLN A 51 -13.87 -10.89 -7.41
CA GLN A 51 -13.25 -11.75 -8.42
C GLN A 51 -14.00 -11.74 -9.76
N MET A 52 -15.33 -11.78 -9.72
CA MET A 52 -16.16 -11.83 -10.93
C MET A 52 -16.01 -10.57 -11.79
N LEU A 53 -15.86 -9.41 -11.17
CA LEU A 53 -15.77 -8.12 -11.82
C LEU A 53 -14.34 -7.54 -11.82
N GLU A 54 -13.32 -8.36 -11.53
CA GLU A 54 -11.91 -7.95 -11.46
C GLU A 54 -11.50 -7.05 -12.64
N LYS A 55 -11.87 -7.41 -13.87
CA LYS A 55 -11.52 -6.64 -15.08
C LYS A 55 -12.07 -5.21 -15.09
N GLN A 56 -13.23 -5.00 -14.46
CA GLN A 56 -13.88 -3.70 -14.36
C GLN A 56 -13.37 -2.92 -13.13
N LEU A 57 -13.13 -3.63 -12.01
CA LEU A 57 -12.78 -3.04 -10.73
C LEU A 57 -11.27 -2.76 -10.57
N ALA A 58 -10.39 -3.51 -11.24
CA ALA A 58 -8.94 -3.36 -11.14
C ALA A 58 -8.41 -2.06 -11.77
N GLY A 59 -9.19 -1.42 -12.65
CA GLY A 59 -8.76 -0.21 -13.34
C GLY A 59 -7.52 -0.44 -14.23
N LYS A 60 -6.61 0.54 -14.25
CA LYS A 60 -5.37 0.48 -15.04
C LYS A 60 -4.18 0.93 -14.19
N ASN A 61 -3.16 0.09 -14.12
CA ASN A 61 -1.92 0.41 -13.39
C ASN A 61 -1.19 1.59 -14.04
N GLY A 62 -0.81 2.57 -13.21
CA GLY A 62 0.07 3.67 -13.58
C GLY A 62 1.54 3.24 -13.69
N LYS A 63 2.42 4.19 -14.04
CA LYS A 63 3.88 3.98 -14.07
C LYS A 63 4.57 5.10 -13.30
N ILE A 64 5.50 4.74 -12.42
CA ILE A 64 6.36 5.69 -11.71
C ILE A 64 7.77 5.60 -12.30
N ARG A 65 8.40 6.75 -12.57
CA ARG A 65 9.81 6.83 -13.01
C ARG A 65 10.64 7.46 -11.90
N TYR A 66 11.69 6.79 -11.48
CA TYR A 66 12.69 7.33 -10.55
C TYR A 66 13.98 7.66 -11.31
N ALA A 67 14.58 8.81 -11.01
CA ALA A 67 15.95 9.14 -11.38
C ALA A 67 16.78 9.16 -10.10
N GLN A 68 17.74 8.23 -9.99
CA GLN A 68 18.70 8.22 -8.89
C GLN A 68 20.02 8.80 -9.41
N SER A 69 20.32 10.04 -9.06
CA SER A 69 21.66 10.63 -9.25
C SER A 69 22.43 10.43 -7.95
N GLY A 70 23.55 9.72 -8.04
CA GLY A 70 24.55 9.63 -6.97
C GLY A 70 25.37 10.91 -6.86
#